data_AF-A0A834SXV2-F1
#
_entry.id   AF-A0A834SXV2-F1
#
_cell.length_a   1.000
_cell.length_b   1.000
_cell.length_c   1.000
_cell.angle_alpha   90.00
_cell.angle_beta   90.00
_cell.angle_gamma   90.00
#
_symmetry.space_group_name_H-M   'P 1'
#
loop_
_entity.id
_entity.type
_entity.pdbx_description
1 polymer ?
#
loop_
_entity_poly.entity_id
_entity_poly.type
_entity_poly.pdbx_seq_one_letter_code
_entity_poly.pdbx_strand_id
1 'polypeptide(L)'
;MEFKLPLNRYKEHNLIVHGWPTLIHETKSWTGLNAGVFLIRNCQWSLDFMEVWASMGPQSPNYKKWGETLRATFKDKSFPESDDQTGLAYLIAEEREKWADRIYLESEYYFEGYWKEIVETFENTTAKYEELERKVGSLRRRHAEKVSESYGAVREPYVMAAGYGRGSWRRPFITHFTGCQPCSGNHNHMYSADACWNGMNRALNFADNQVLRKYGYVHPDLQDNSVSPIPFDYPA
;
A
#
# COMPACT_ATOMS: atom_id res chain seq x y z
N MET A 1 13.80 5.38 -3.32
CA MET A 1 12.48 5.09 -3.92
C MET A 1 12.68 4.67 -5.36
N GLU A 2 12.44 3.38 -5.67
CA GLU A 2 12.80 2.77 -6.97
C GLU A 2 11.67 1.89 -7.56
N PHE A 3 10.60 1.60 -6.81
CA PHE A 3 9.50 0.74 -7.28
C PHE A 3 8.77 1.36 -8.47
N LYS A 4 8.34 0.51 -9.40
CA LYS A 4 7.54 0.91 -10.56
C LYS A 4 6.23 0.13 -10.61
N LEU A 5 5.14 0.86 -10.77
CA LEU A 5 3.85 0.26 -11.06
C LEU A 5 3.92 -0.49 -12.40
N PRO A 6 3.52 -1.78 -12.46
CA PRO A 6 3.55 -2.57 -13.68
C PRO A 6 2.36 -2.22 -14.58
N LEU A 7 2.22 -0.96 -15.02
CA LEU A 7 1.02 -0.44 -15.69
C LEU A 7 0.56 -1.26 -16.91
N ASN A 8 1.50 -1.87 -17.64
CA ASN A 8 1.16 -2.73 -18.79
C ASN A 8 0.36 -3.98 -18.39
N ARG A 9 0.50 -4.47 -17.15
CA ARG A 9 -0.32 -5.56 -16.58
C ARG A 9 -1.80 -5.17 -16.54
N TYR A 10 -2.09 -3.90 -16.31
CA TYR A 10 -3.44 -3.38 -16.11
C TYR A 10 -4.09 -2.84 -17.40
N LYS A 11 -3.48 -3.08 -18.57
CA LYS A 11 -3.90 -2.46 -19.84
C LYS A 11 -5.38 -2.69 -20.20
N GLU A 12 -5.94 -3.84 -19.83
CA GLU A 12 -7.35 -4.20 -20.11
C GLU A 12 -8.33 -3.82 -19.00
N HIS A 13 -7.84 -3.26 -17.89
CA HIS A 13 -8.62 -2.93 -16.69
C HIS A 13 -8.74 -1.41 -16.52
N ASN A 14 -9.79 -1.00 -15.79
CA ASN A 14 -10.12 0.40 -15.55
C ASN A 14 -10.02 0.80 -14.08
N LEU A 15 -10.14 -0.15 -13.16
CA LEU A 15 -9.92 0.05 -11.73
C LEU A 15 -8.95 -1.01 -11.21
N ILE A 16 -7.92 -0.60 -10.49
CA ILE A 16 -6.93 -1.48 -9.88
C ILE A 16 -6.95 -1.19 -8.39
N VAL A 17 -7.22 -2.21 -7.57
CA VAL A 17 -7.24 -2.10 -6.11
C VAL A 17 -6.47 -3.26 -5.48
N HIS A 18 -5.96 -3.08 -4.27
CA HIS A 18 -5.37 -4.20 -3.54
C HIS A 18 -6.46 -5.14 -3.04
N GLY A 19 -6.33 -6.45 -3.24
CA GLY A 19 -7.31 -7.40 -2.73
C GLY A 19 -7.13 -8.84 -3.19
N TRP A 20 -7.97 -9.72 -2.64
CA TRP A 20 -7.93 -11.17 -2.86
C TRP A 20 -9.29 -11.68 -3.33
N PRO A 21 -9.39 -12.24 -4.56
CA PRO A 21 -10.66 -12.70 -5.13
C PRO A 21 -11.43 -13.67 -4.21
N THR A 22 -10.75 -14.63 -3.60
CA THR A 22 -11.34 -15.61 -2.67
C THR A 22 -12.00 -14.95 -1.45
N LEU A 23 -11.39 -13.88 -0.90
CA LEU A 23 -11.96 -13.19 0.25
C LEU A 23 -13.23 -12.42 -0.11
N ILE A 24 -13.32 -11.89 -1.33
CA ILE A 24 -14.48 -11.12 -1.78
C ILE A 24 -15.61 -12.06 -2.23
N HIS A 25 -15.31 -13.02 -3.11
CA HIS A 25 -16.33 -13.85 -3.75
C HIS A 25 -16.80 -15.02 -2.90
N GLU A 26 -15.89 -15.68 -2.18
CA GLU A 26 -16.22 -16.89 -1.42
C GLU A 26 -16.50 -16.55 0.05
N THR A 27 -15.56 -15.86 0.69
CA THR A 27 -15.67 -15.53 2.12
C THR A 27 -16.64 -14.38 2.37
N LYS A 28 -16.85 -13.51 1.37
CA LYS A 28 -17.57 -12.23 1.51
C LYS A 28 -17.06 -11.46 2.72
N SER A 29 -15.75 -11.21 2.73
CA SER A 29 -15.07 -10.42 3.75
C SER A 29 -15.00 -8.95 3.35
N TRP A 30 -15.40 -8.05 4.25
CA TRP A 30 -15.32 -6.60 4.01
C TRP A 30 -13.88 -6.07 3.93
N THR A 31 -12.89 -6.84 4.40
CA THR A 31 -11.44 -6.57 4.25
C THR A 31 -10.81 -7.41 3.14
N GLY A 32 -11.61 -8.00 2.26
CA GLY A 32 -11.11 -8.74 1.09
C GLY A 32 -10.42 -7.87 0.04
N LEU A 33 -10.57 -6.54 0.13
CA LEU A 33 -9.85 -5.53 -0.63
C LEU A 33 -9.56 -4.29 0.24
N ASN A 34 -8.74 -3.38 -0.28
CA ASN A 34 -8.52 -2.07 0.30
C ASN A 34 -8.83 -0.95 -0.72
N ALA A 35 -9.64 0.04 -0.31
CA ALA A 35 -10.01 1.19 -1.13
C ALA A 35 -9.22 2.49 -0.83
N GLY A 36 -8.23 2.43 0.07
CA GLY A 36 -7.41 3.59 0.44
C GLY A 36 -6.37 3.99 -0.62
N VAL A 37 -5.93 3.04 -1.46
CA VAL A 37 -5.05 3.30 -2.61
C VAL A 37 -5.55 2.50 -3.81
N PHE A 38 -5.82 3.19 -4.91
CA PHE A 38 -6.24 2.57 -6.16
C PHE A 38 -5.80 3.37 -7.38
N LEU A 39 -5.78 2.73 -8.54
CA LEU A 39 -5.67 3.39 -9.84
C LEU A 39 -7.02 3.33 -10.54
N ILE A 40 -7.46 4.45 -11.10
CA ILE A 40 -8.66 4.51 -11.94
C ILE A 40 -8.34 5.15 -13.28
N ARG A 41 -8.76 4.49 -14.36
CA ARG A 41 -8.55 4.98 -15.73
C ARG A 41 -9.51 6.12 -16.01
N ASN A 42 -9.02 7.20 -16.62
CA ASN A 42 -9.91 8.25 -17.13
C ASN A 42 -10.67 7.73 -18.38
N CYS A 43 -11.91 7.29 -18.20
CA CYS A 43 -12.77 6.77 -19.27
C CYS A 43 -14.25 6.79 -18.85
N GLN A 44 -15.17 6.60 -19.81
CA GLN A 44 -16.61 6.59 -19.55
C GLN A 44 -17.02 5.53 -18.52
N TRP A 45 -16.47 4.32 -18.62
CA TRP A 45 -16.74 3.25 -17.66
C TRP A 45 -16.45 3.70 -16.22
N SER A 46 -15.39 4.47 -16.01
CA SER A 46 -15.01 4.94 -14.67
C SER A 46 -15.93 6.03 -14.15
N LEU A 47 -16.48 6.89 -15.02
CA LEU A 47 -17.50 7.87 -14.64
C LEU A 47 -18.78 7.15 -14.21
N ASP A 48 -19.24 6.19 -15.01
CA ASP A 48 -20.45 5.39 -14.72
C ASP A 48 -20.27 4.58 -13.43
N PHE A 49 -19.08 4.00 -13.23
CA PHE A 49 -18.74 3.26 -12.01
C PHE A 49 -18.75 4.16 -10.77
N MET A 50 -18.11 5.33 -10.85
CA MET A 50 -18.07 6.29 -9.73
C MET A 50 -19.45 6.81 -9.36
N GLU A 51 -20.34 7.04 -10.33
CA GLU A 51 -21.73 7.44 -10.05
C GLU A 51 -22.45 6.40 -9.18
N VAL A 52 -22.34 5.12 -9.54
CA VAL A 52 -22.97 4.03 -8.77
C VAL A 52 -22.30 3.87 -7.41
N TRP A 53 -20.97 3.87 -7.35
CA TRP A 53 -20.24 3.72 -6.09
C TRP A 53 -20.53 4.87 -5.12
N ALA A 54 -20.57 6.12 -5.60
CA ALA A 54 -20.92 7.29 -4.81
C ALA A 54 -22.36 7.27 -4.29
N SER A 55 -23.29 6.60 -4.98
CA SER A 55 -24.67 6.41 -4.52
C SER A 55 -24.80 5.60 -3.23
N MET A 56 -23.71 4.94 -2.80
CA MET A 56 -23.61 4.23 -1.51
C MET A 56 -23.05 5.10 -0.39
N GLY A 57 -22.61 6.33 -0.69
CA GLY A 57 -21.97 7.25 0.26
C GLY A 57 -22.95 8.08 1.10
N PRO A 58 -22.44 8.86 2.07
CA PRO A 58 -23.23 9.58 3.07
C PRO A 58 -24.14 10.69 2.50
N GLN A 59 -23.86 11.15 1.28
CA GLN A 59 -24.70 12.15 0.60
C GLN A 59 -25.93 11.53 -0.09
N SER A 60 -26.01 10.20 -0.17
CA SER A 60 -27.14 9.49 -0.77
C SER A 60 -28.31 9.38 0.19
N PRO A 61 -29.56 9.56 -0.28
CA PRO A 61 -30.76 9.31 0.55
C PRO A 61 -30.84 7.84 1.02
N ASN A 62 -30.14 6.92 0.35
CA ASN A 62 -30.14 5.49 0.68
C ASN A 62 -28.96 5.08 1.58
N TYR A 63 -28.17 6.01 2.12
CA TYR A 63 -26.96 5.69 2.90
C TYR A 63 -27.20 4.68 4.03
N LYS A 64 -28.24 4.88 4.84
CA LYS A 64 -28.61 3.96 5.92
C LYS A 64 -28.96 2.56 5.40
N LYS A 65 -29.76 2.50 4.33
CA LYS A 65 -30.16 1.25 3.67
C LYS A 65 -28.95 0.51 3.09
N TRP A 66 -27.97 1.24 2.55
CA TRP A 66 -26.72 0.64 2.10
C TRP A 66 -25.92 0.07 3.27
N GLY A 67 -25.81 0.75 4.41
CA GLY A 67 -25.18 0.18 5.61
C GLY A 67 -25.81 -1.16 6.04
N GLU A 68 -27.14 -1.22 6.07
CA GLU A 68 -27.89 -2.45 6.36
C GLU A 68 -27.63 -3.56 5.32
N THR A 69 -27.63 -3.20 4.04
CA THR A 69 -27.38 -4.13 2.92
C THR A 69 -25.96 -4.68 2.95
N LEU A 70 -24.95 -3.81 3.10
CA LEU A 70 -23.55 -4.18 3.15
C LEU A 70 -23.26 -5.09 4.35
N ARG A 71 -23.84 -4.82 5.51
CA ARG A 71 -23.71 -5.69 6.70
C ARG A 71 -24.46 -7.01 6.55
N ALA A 72 -25.56 -7.03 5.79
CA ALA A 72 -26.25 -8.27 5.46
C ALA A 72 -25.43 -9.15 4.50
N THR A 73 -24.69 -8.54 3.57
CA THR A 73 -23.84 -9.26 2.60
C THR A 73 -22.50 -9.72 3.20
N PHE A 74 -21.79 -8.82 3.90
CA PHE A 74 -20.47 -9.07 4.49
C PHE A 74 -20.61 -9.26 6.00
N LYS A 75 -20.71 -10.52 6.44
CA LYS A 75 -21.05 -10.86 7.84
C LYS A 75 -19.98 -10.47 8.85
N ASP A 76 -18.74 -10.32 8.40
CA ASP A 76 -17.59 -9.92 9.20
C ASP A 76 -17.40 -8.39 9.26
N LYS A 77 -18.27 -7.61 8.59
CA LYS A 77 -18.24 -6.15 8.62
C LYS A 77 -18.41 -5.62 10.03
N SER A 78 -17.43 -4.83 10.48
CA SER A 78 -17.38 -4.32 11.85
C SER A 78 -18.27 -3.11 12.09
N PHE A 79 -18.43 -2.23 11.09
CA PHE A 79 -19.18 -0.97 11.21
C PHE A 79 -20.61 -1.10 10.65
N PRO A 80 -21.63 -0.52 11.30
CA PRO A 80 -23.01 -0.56 10.80
C PRO A 80 -23.26 0.36 9.60
N GLU A 81 -22.50 1.43 9.44
CA GLU A 81 -22.67 2.41 8.37
C GLU A 81 -22.21 1.87 7.01
N SER A 82 -22.62 2.52 5.92
CA SER A 82 -22.02 2.29 4.61
C SER A 82 -20.63 2.93 4.57
N ASP A 83 -19.66 2.23 3.98
CA ASP A 83 -18.32 2.73 3.72
C ASP A 83 -17.92 2.39 2.28
N ASP A 84 -17.02 3.18 1.72
CA ASP A 84 -16.57 3.08 0.33
C ASP A 84 -15.91 1.73 0.04
N GLN A 85 -15.09 1.21 0.98
CA GLN A 85 -14.42 -0.08 0.81
C GLN A 85 -15.42 -1.25 0.68
N THR A 86 -16.39 -1.33 1.59
CA THR A 86 -17.40 -2.39 1.56
C THR A 86 -18.37 -2.19 0.39
N GLY A 87 -18.68 -0.94 0.03
CA GLY A 87 -19.45 -0.63 -1.18
C GLY A 87 -18.76 -1.13 -2.45
N LEU A 88 -17.45 -0.94 -2.57
CA LEU A 88 -16.65 -1.49 -3.67
C LEU A 88 -16.66 -3.02 -3.67
N ALA A 89 -16.47 -3.63 -2.50
CA ALA A 89 -16.55 -5.09 -2.35
C ALA A 89 -17.90 -5.64 -2.79
N TYR A 90 -19.00 -4.94 -2.45
CA TYR A 90 -20.35 -5.30 -2.89
C TYR A 90 -20.49 -5.25 -4.42
N LEU A 91 -20.02 -4.18 -5.07
CA LEU A 91 -20.08 -4.05 -6.54
C LEU A 91 -19.30 -5.18 -7.24
N ILE A 92 -18.18 -5.61 -6.67
CA ILE A 92 -17.38 -6.72 -7.21
C ILE A 92 -18.07 -8.08 -6.96
N ALA A 93 -18.65 -8.28 -5.77
CA ALA A 93 -19.24 -9.55 -5.37
C ALA A 93 -20.64 -9.80 -5.97
N GLU A 94 -21.51 -8.80 -5.93
CA GLU A 94 -22.94 -8.93 -6.26
C GLU A 94 -23.29 -8.36 -7.64
N GLU A 95 -22.54 -7.37 -8.14
CA GLU A 95 -22.72 -6.80 -9.49
C GLU A 95 -21.61 -7.24 -10.46
N ARG A 96 -21.12 -8.47 -10.27
CA ARG A 96 -19.95 -9.02 -10.98
C ARG A 96 -20.05 -8.88 -12.50
N GLU A 97 -21.18 -9.27 -13.08
CA GLU A 97 -21.41 -9.26 -14.53
C GLU A 97 -21.28 -7.85 -15.15
N LYS A 98 -21.50 -6.80 -14.34
CA LYS A 98 -21.47 -5.41 -14.79
C LYS A 98 -20.07 -4.79 -14.63
N TRP A 99 -19.38 -5.09 -13.54
CA TRP A 99 -18.17 -4.34 -13.15
C TRP A 99 -16.89 -5.17 -13.09
N ALA A 100 -16.95 -6.42 -12.67
CA ALA A 100 -15.75 -7.16 -12.25
C ALA A 100 -14.73 -7.36 -13.38
N ASP A 101 -15.17 -7.53 -14.62
CA ASP A 101 -14.28 -7.73 -15.78
C ASP A 101 -13.34 -6.54 -16.04
N ARG A 102 -13.65 -5.36 -15.49
CA ARG A 102 -12.82 -4.15 -15.61
C ARG A 102 -12.09 -3.80 -14.32
N ILE A 103 -12.20 -4.61 -13.27
CA ILE A 103 -11.56 -4.42 -11.97
C ILE A 103 -10.45 -5.46 -11.80
N TYR A 104 -9.23 -4.99 -11.55
CA TYR A 104 -8.09 -5.85 -11.23
C TYR A 104 -7.82 -5.84 -9.72
N LEU A 105 -7.79 -7.03 -9.12
CA LEU A 105 -7.42 -7.24 -7.72
C LEU A 105 -5.93 -7.57 -7.62
N GLU A 106 -5.12 -6.59 -7.25
CA GLU A 106 -3.66 -6.71 -7.15
C GLU A 106 -3.24 -7.27 -5.78
N SER A 107 -2.40 -8.31 -5.81
CA SER A 107 -1.88 -8.96 -4.60
C SER A 107 -0.42 -9.41 -4.72
N GLU A 108 0.25 -9.16 -5.84
CA GLU A 108 1.64 -9.56 -6.07
C GLU A 108 2.67 -8.63 -5.39
N TYR A 109 2.24 -7.44 -4.97
CA TYR A 109 3.01 -6.52 -4.16
C TYR A 109 2.10 -5.79 -3.17
N TYR A 110 2.69 -5.15 -2.17
CA TYR A 110 2.00 -4.27 -1.22
C TYR A 110 1.49 -2.99 -1.92
N PHE A 111 0.50 -3.14 -2.81
CA PHE A 111 -0.19 -2.03 -3.45
C PHE A 111 -1.01 -1.25 -2.42
N GLU A 112 -1.57 -1.97 -1.46
CA GLU A 112 -1.78 -1.50 -0.11
C GLU A 112 -1.11 -2.49 0.84
N GLY A 113 -0.56 -2.02 1.96
CA GLY A 113 0.22 -2.84 2.86
C GLY A 113 -0.12 -2.57 4.31
N TYR A 114 -0.61 -3.59 5.01
CA TYR A 114 -0.99 -3.48 6.41
C TYR A 114 0.23 -3.13 7.29
N TRP A 115 0.21 -1.93 7.86
CA TRP A 115 1.37 -1.34 8.54
C TRP A 115 1.96 -2.24 9.62
N LYS A 116 1.13 -2.93 10.43
CA LYS A 116 1.60 -3.71 11.57
C LYS A 116 2.51 -4.86 11.16
N GLU A 117 2.22 -5.51 10.03
CA GLU A 117 3.08 -6.56 9.48
C GLU A 117 4.37 -5.97 8.89
N ILE A 118 4.29 -4.77 8.32
CA ILE A 118 5.40 -4.16 7.57
C ILE A 118 6.42 -3.49 8.49
N VAL A 119 6.00 -2.71 9.49
CA VAL A 119 6.90 -1.88 10.31
C VAL A 119 7.91 -2.72 11.09
N GLU A 120 7.58 -3.97 11.39
CA GLU A 120 8.48 -4.91 12.08
C GLU A 120 9.62 -5.42 11.16
N THR A 121 9.52 -5.19 9.85
CA THR A 121 10.49 -5.68 8.85
C THR A 121 11.54 -4.65 8.42
N PHE A 122 11.42 -3.39 8.83
CA PHE A 122 12.23 -2.28 8.30
C PHE A 122 13.73 -2.45 8.57
N GLU A 123 14.12 -2.86 9.77
CA GLU A 123 15.52 -3.05 10.14
C GLU A 123 16.14 -4.22 9.35
N ASN A 124 15.42 -5.35 9.23
CA ASN A 124 15.85 -6.48 8.43
C ASN A 124 15.98 -6.12 6.94
N THR A 125 14.99 -5.38 6.42
CA THR A 125 15.02 -4.88 5.03
C THR A 125 16.22 -3.97 4.80
N THR A 126 16.47 -3.03 5.70
CA THR A 126 17.64 -2.12 5.63
C THR A 126 18.93 -2.93 5.63
N ALA A 127 19.11 -3.85 6.57
CA ALA A 127 20.30 -4.69 6.67
C ALA A 127 20.56 -5.52 5.41
N LYS A 128 19.52 -6.10 4.80
CA LYS A 128 19.63 -6.86 3.54
C LYS A 128 20.07 -6.00 2.37
N TYR A 129 19.53 -4.78 2.26
CA TYR A 129 19.92 -3.84 1.21
C TYR A 129 21.37 -3.37 1.41
N GLU A 130 21.79 -3.09 2.64
CA GLU A 130 23.18 -2.73 2.92
C GLU A 130 24.16 -3.87 2.69
N GLU A 131 23.80 -5.11 3.05
CA GLU A 131 24.61 -6.30 2.79
C GLU A 131 24.85 -6.49 1.29
N LEU A 132 23.81 -6.29 0.49
CA LEU A 132 23.90 -6.31 -0.97
C LEU A 132 24.84 -5.21 -1.48
N GLU A 133 24.69 -3.99 -0.99
CA GLU A 133 25.49 -2.84 -1.44
C GLU A 133 26.96 -2.91 -1.00
N ARG A 134 27.26 -3.55 0.14
CA ARG A 134 28.63 -3.94 0.53
C ARG A 134 29.30 -4.83 -0.53
N LYS A 135 28.55 -5.81 -1.04
CA LYS A 135 29.03 -6.79 -2.03
C LYS A 135 29.12 -6.21 -3.44
N VAL A 136 28.22 -5.29 -3.79
CA VAL A 136 28.07 -4.78 -5.16
C VAL A 136 28.34 -3.28 -5.18
N GLY A 137 29.60 -2.93 -5.41
CA GLY A 137 30.07 -1.54 -5.28
C GLY A 137 29.38 -0.53 -6.19
N SER A 138 28.85 -0.96 -7.35
CA SER A 138 28.10 -0.11 -8.27
C SER A 138 26.77 0.40 -7.71
N LEU A 139 26.16 -0.34 -6.76
CA LEU A 139 24.91 0.05 -6.11
C LEU A 139 25.08 1.16 -5.06
N ARG A 140 26.32 1.41 -4.60
CA ARG A 140 26.64 2.43 -3.59
C ARG A 140 26.65 3.85 -4.15
N ARG A 141 26.72 4.00 -5.48
CA ARG A 141 26.88 5.30 -6.13
C ARG A 141 25.64 6.17 -5.91
N ARG A 142 25.86 7.32 -5.26
CA ARG A 142 24.87 8.41 -5.15
C ARG A 142 24.46 8.88 -6.54
N HIS A 143 23.18 9.17 -6.70
CA HIS A 143 22.60 9.52 -8.00
C HIS A 143 21.39 10.45 -7.83
N ALA A 144 21.14 11.29 -8.83
CA ALA A 144 19.98 12.17 -8.85
C ALA A 144 18.67 11.36 -8.94
N GLU A 145 17.58 11.90 -8.39
CA GLU A 145 16.28 11.23 -8.41
C GLU A 145 15.78 10.89 -9.82
N LYS A 146 16.10 11.76 -10.81
CA LYS A 146 15.75 11.56 -12.23
C LYS A 146 16.26 10.23 -12.81
N VAL A 147 17.33 9.65 -12.26
CA VAL A 147 17.91 8.39 -12.74
C VAL A 147 17.61 7.20 -11.82
N SER A 148 16.77 7.36 -10.81
CA SER A 148 16.45 6.29 -9.83
C SER A 148 15.92 5.02 -10.50
N GLU A 149 15.17 5.16 -11.59
CA GLU A 149 14.69 4.03 -12.39
C GLU A 149 15.84 3.16 -12.91
N SER A 150 16.85 3.80 -13.53
CA SER A 150 17.99 3.07 -14.10
C SER A 150 18.78 2.35 -13.01
N TYR A 151 18.90 2.96 -11.83
CA TYR A 151 19.54 2.35 -10.66
C TYR A 151 18.71 1.20 -10.08
N GLY A 152 17.39 1.33 -10.03
CA GLY A 152 16.49 0.25 -9.69
C GLY A 152 16.66 -0.96 -10.61
N ALA A 153 16.79 -0.73 -11.92
CA ALA A 153 17.05 -1.79 -12.90
C ALA A 153 18.41 -2.49 -12.69
N VAL A 154 19.44 -1.75 -12.28
CA VAL A 154 20.75 -2.35 -11.91
C VAL A 154 20.65 -3.18 -10.63
N ARG A 155 19.78 -2.80 -9.69
CA ARG A 155 19.54 -3.55 -8.44
C ARG A 155 18.70 -4.81 -8.69
N GLU A 156 17.78 -4.78 -9.65
CA GLU A 156 16.74 -5.80 -9.84
C GLU A 156 17.26 -7.26 -9.87
N PRO A 157 18.35 -7.60 -10.60
CA PRO A 157 18.87 -8.97 -10.65
C PRO A 157 19.22 -9.55 -9.28
N TYR A 158 19.51 -8.71 -8.29
CA TYR A 158 19.90 -9.12 -6.94
C TYR A 158 18.72 -9.26 -5.96
N VAL A 159 17.58 -8.64 -6.28
CA VAL A 159 16.42 -8.53 -5.37
C VAL A 159 15.18 -9.24 -5.94
N MET A 160 15.13 -9.54 -7.24
CA MET A 160 13.95 -10.11 -7.90
C MET A 160 13.45 -11.41 -7.26
N ALA A 161 14.35 -12.29 -6.81
CA ALA A 161 14.01 -13.58 -6.22
C ALA A 161 13.24 -13.46 -4.89
N ALA A 162 13.32 -12.31 -4.22
CA ALA A 162 12.60 -12.07 -2.98
C ALA A 162 11.09 -11.82 -3.19
N GLY A 163 10.66 -11.48 -4.42
CA GLY A 163 9.29 -11.04 -4.69
C GLY A 163 8.95 -9.70 -4.03
N TYR A 164 7.76 -9.16 -4.28
CA TYR A 164 7.30 -7.89 -3.67
C TYR A 164 6.12 -8.05 -2.69
N GLY A 165 5.55 -9.25 -2.63
CA GLY A 165 4.39 -9.54 -1.83
C GLY A 165 4.74 -9.89 -0.38
N ARG A 166 3.76 -10.51 0.27
CA ARG A 166 3.85 -10.96 1.66
C ARG A 166 5.07 -11.83 1.94
N GLY A 167 5.76 -11.58 3.05
CA GLY A 167 6.96 -12.32 3.45
C GLY A 167 8.24 -11.95 2.67
N SER A 168 8.16 -11.02 1.71
CA SER A 168 9.36 -10.48 1.07
C SER A 168 10.18 -9.63 2.04
N TRP A 169 11.50 -9.65 1.86
CA TRP A 169 12.42 -8.69 2.49
C TRP A 169 12.63 -7.44 1.63
N ARG A 170 11.97 -7.33 0.46
CA ARG A 170 12.01 -6.10 -0.34
C ARG A 170 11.24 -4.99 0.36
N ARG A 171 11.66 -3.76 0.05
CA ARG A 171 10.95 -2.55 0.48
C ARG A 171 9.49 -2.62 0.00
N PRO A 172 8.50 -2.51 0.90
CA PRO A 172 7.09 -2.45 0.53
C PRO A 172 6.84 -1.17 -0.28
N PHE A 173 5.90 -1.23 -1.22
CA PHE A 173 5.53 -0.06 -2.01
C PHE A 173 4.68 0.92 -1.17
N ILE A 174 3.62 0.42 -0.53
CA ILE A 174 2.77 1.19 0.38
C ILE A 174 2.81 0.58 1.79
N THR A 175 2.94 1.43 2.80
CA THR A 175 2.68 1.10 4.21
C THR A 175 1.50 1.95 4.68
N HIS A 176 0.34 1.33 4.89
CA HIS A 176 -0.91 2.03 5.16
C HIS A 176 -1.36 1.81 6.60
N PHE A 177 -1.46 2.92 7.34
CA PHE A 177 -1.81 2.97 8.75
C PHE A 177 -3.32 2.93 8.98
N THR A 178 -3.98 1.93 8.38
CA THR A 178 -5.42 1.71 8.55
C THR A 178 -5.78 1.55 10.03
N GLY A 179 -6.86 2.21 10.46
CA GLY A 179 -7.31 2.22 11.85
C GLY A 179 -6.54 3.13 12.80
N CYS A 180 -5.44 3.78 12.40
CA CYS A 180 -4.67 4.64 13.31
C CYS A 180 -5.27 6.02 13.57
N GLN A 181 -6.05 6.57 12.63
CA GLN A 181 -6.81 7.82 12.76
C GLN A 181 -6.13 8.96 13.57
N PRO A 182 -4.88 9.36 13.23
CA PRO A 182 -4.12 10.31 14.05
C PRO A 182 -4.76 11.70 14.13
N CYS A 183 -5.60 12.08 13.17
CA CYS A 183 -6.27 13.38 13.15
C CYS A 183 -7.45 13.46 14.12
N SER A 184 -8.27 12.41 14.23
CA SER A 184 -9.43 12.41 15.12
C SER A 184 -9.10 11.96 16.54
N GLY A 185 -8.02 11.18 16.71
CA GLY A 185 -7.69 10.50 17.96
C GLY A 185 -8.52 9.24 18.21
N ASN A 186 -9.60 9.01 17.44
CA ASN A 186 -10.51 7.86 17.56
C ASN A 186 -9.97 6.61 16.85
N HIS A 187 -8.71 6.29 17.13
CA HIS A 187 -8.04 5.13 16.58
C HIS A 187 -8.76 3.83 17.00
N ASN A 188 -8.63 2.80 16.16
CA ASN A 188 -9.16 1.48 16.46
C ASN A 188 -8.50 0.95 17.74
N HIS A 189 -9.32 0.54 18.72
CA HIS A 189 -8.87 0.09 20.04
C HIS A 189 -7.96 -1.15 20.00
N MET A 190 -7.85 -1.83 18.85
CA MET A 190 -6.85 -2.89 18.63
C MET A 190 -5.41 -2.37 18.60
N TYR A 191 -5.20 -1.06 18.44
CA TYR A 191 -3.90 -0.41 18.39
C TYR A 191 -3.81 0.63 19.52
N SER A 192 -2.61 0.91 20.00
CA SER A 192 -2.39 2.09 20.85
C SER A 192 -2.02 3.29 19.98
N ALA A 193 -2.38 4.50 20.43
CA ALA A 193 -1.97 5.74 19.78
C ALA A 193 -0.44 5.81 19.60
N ASP A 194 0.33 5.39 20.61
CA ASP A 194 1.79 5.36 20.56
C ASP A 194 2.31 4.38 19.50
N ALA A 195 1.72 3.18 19.38
CA ALA A 195 2.13 2.22 18.36
C ALA A 195 1.90 2.77 16.95
N CYS A 196 0.76 3.44 16.73
CA CYS A 196 0.45 4.11 15.48
C CYS A 196 1.44 5.24 15.18
N TRP A 197 1.68 6.15 16.14
CA TRP A 197 2.59 7.28 15.97
C TRP A 197 4.03 6.83 15.72
N ASN A 198 4.52 5.91 16.54
CA ASN A 198 5.86 5.37 16.41
C ASN A 198 6.03 4.59 15.10
N GLY A 199 5.03 3.83 14.69
CA GLY A 199 5.03 3.16 13.39
C GLY A 199 5.09 4.14 12.23
N MET A 200 4.29 5.22 12.26
CA MET A 200 4.31 6.26 11.22
C MET A 200 5.67 6.96 11.12
N ASN A 201 6.27 7.34 12.26
CA ASN A 201 7.61 7.95 12.27
C ASN A 201 8.65 7.00 11.67
N ARG A 202 8.64 5.72 12.09
CA ARG A 202 9.56 4.71 11.54
C ARG A 202 9.37 4.51 10.04
N ALA A 203 8.12 4.46 9.56
CA ALA A 203 7.83 4.31 8.13
C ALA A 203 8.29 5.53 7.32
N LEU A 204 8.11 6.75 7.84
CA LEU A 204 8.58 7.97 7.22
C LEU A 204 10.12 7.98 7.14
N ASN A 205 10.82 7.72 8.24
CA ASN A 205 12.28 7.74 8.27
C ASN A 205 12.88 6.60 7.43
N PHE A 206 12.22 5.44 7.37
CA PHE A 206 12.62 4.32 6.50
C PHE A 206 12.51 4.69 5.02
N ALA A 207 11.43 5.38 4.65
CA ALA A 207 11.23 5.94 3.33
C ALA A 207 12.27 7.02 3.02
N ASP A 208 12.45 7.96 3.94
CA ASP A 208 13.30 9.15 3.75
C ASP A 208 14.78 8.78 3.66
N ASN A 209 15.23 7.73 4.35
CA ASN A 209 16.57 7.18 4.17
C ASN A 209 16.90 6.78 2.73
N GLN A 210 15.90 6.46 1.91
CA GLN A 210 16.11 6.17 0.48
C GLN A 210 16.34 7.44 -0.36
N VAL A 211 15.96 8.61 0.16
CA VAL A 211 16.15 9.93 -0.43
C VAL A 211 17.43 10.56 0.14
N LEU A 212 17.51 10.72 1.46
CA LEU A 212 18.63 11.33 2.18
C LEU A 212 19.98 10.69 1.84
N ARG A 213 20.01 9.37 1.65
CA ARG A 213 21.25 8.66 1.31
C ARG A 213 21.90 9.18 0.02
N LYS A 214 21.11 9.67 -0.94
CA LYS A 214 21.63 10.27 -2.18
C LYS A 214 22.35 11.59 -1.92
N TYR A 215 22.00 12.28 -0.84
CA TYR A 215 22.60 13.53 -0.38
C TYR A 215 23.66 13.32 0.69
N GLY A 216 23.85 12.08 1.16
CA GLY A 216 24.90 11.73 2.12
C GLY A 216 24.49 11.79 3.58
N TYR A 217 23.21 11.60 3.85
CA TYR A 217 22.66 11.54 5.20
C TYR A 217 21.79 10.30 5.37
N VAL A 218 21.60 9.88 6.61
CA VAL A 218 20.61 8.88 7.03
C VAL A 218 20.09 9.23 8.43
N HIS A 219 18.87 8.80 8.73
CA HIS A 219 18.38 8.53 10.08
C HIS A 219 19.04 7.22 10.58
N PRO A 220 19.93 7.27 11.58
CA PRO A 220 20.57 6.06 12.12
C PRO A 220 19.59 5.19 12.91
N ASP A 221 18.61 5.83 13.56
CA ASP A 221 17.50 5.20 14.27
C ASP A 221 16.20 5.66 13.61
N LEU A 222 15.34 4.72 13.22
CA LEU A 222 14.05 5.04 12.58
C LEU A 222 13.07 5.73 13.55
N GLN A 223 13.29 5.63 14.85
CA GLN A 223 12.49 6.31 15.87
C GLN A 223 12.92 7.77 16.10
N ASP A 224 14.11 8.16 15.61
CA ASP A 224 14.68 9.49 15.79
C ASP A 224 14.68 10.27 14.45
N ASN A 225 14.24 11.52 14.52
CA ASN A 225 14.19 12.42 13.37
C ASN A 225 15.54 13.10 13.09
N SER A 226 16.55 12.90 13.94
CA SER A 226 17.90 13.37 13.69
C SER A 226 18.53 12.64 12.49
N VAL A 227 19.41 13.36 11.77
CA VAL A 227 20.14 12.81 10.63
C VAL A 227 21.64 12.89 10.89
N SER A 228 22.36 11.87 10.43
CA SER A 228 23.81 11.80 10.51
C SER A 228 24.44 11.71 9.12
N PRO A 229 25.59 12.36 8.90
CA PRO A 229 26.31 12.24 7.64
C PRO A 229 26.87 10.82 7.47
N ILE A 230 26.93 10.36 6.22
CA ILE A 230 27.54 9.08 5.84
C ILE A 230 28.68 9.28 4.85
N PRO A 231 29.70 8.39 4.85
CA PRO A 231 30.75 8.38 3.83
C PRO A 231 30.21 8.38 2.40
N PHE A 232 31.01 8.88 1.47
CA PHE A 232 30.60 8.97 0.06
C PHE A 232 30.27 7.59 -0.54
N ASP A 233 31.00 6.57 -0.12
CA ASP A 233 30.91 5.19 -0.58
C ASP A 233 30.12 4.27 0.38
N TYR A 234 29.42 4.81 1.37
CA TYR A 234 28.61 4.01 2.30
C TYR A 234 27.62 3.05 1.58
N PRO A 235 27.45 1.80 2.02
CA PRO A 235 28.01 1.19 3.24
C PRO A 235 29.27 0.36 2.96
N ALA A 236 30.28 0.93 2.31
CA ALA A 236 31.52 0.21 1.93
C ALA A 236 32.17 -0.62 3.04
#